data_AF-W2TGD1-F1
#
_entry.id   AF-W2TGD1-F1
#
_cell.length_a   1.000
_cell.length_b   1.000
_cell.length_c   1.000
_cell.angle_alpha   90.00
_cell.angle_beta   90.00
_cell.angle_gamma   90.00
#
_symmetry.space_group_name_H-M   'P 1'
#
loop_
_entity.id
_entity.type
_entity.pdbx_description
1 polymer ?
#
loop_
_entity_poly.entity_id
_entity_poly.type
_entity_poly.pdbx_seq_one_letter_code
_entity_poly.pdbx_strand_id
1 'polypeptide(L)'
;MGPEIYSRKVFVGGLPIDIEEDELVETFARFGPLVVDWPNKNETKSYFPPKETVIQKVQIRPWRLADADYLVDVNVPINLRRVVFVGGVPRPIRAVELAHIMDRLYGSVACAGIDTDVEYKYPKGAPSDHLNMEITRKKTKKAGAGRVAFTNYNSYMKAITERYAQLSHGEVEKRNTADLTNLNQALQVEMKPYVLDDQICEECIREPNGGRHAPFFCPHLECLQYYCESCWTSMHGSPLREHHKPLVKEA
;
A
#
# COMPACT_ATOMS: atom_id res chain seq x y z
N MET A 1 -9.77 8.92 -26.92
CA MET A 1 -9.34 9.06 -25.52
C MET A 1 -10.44 9.80 -24.79
N GLY A 2 -11.04 9.19 -23.76
CA GLY A 2 -12.02 9.89 -22.91
C GLY A 2 -11.34 10.94 -22.03
N PRO A 3 -12.12 11.78 -21.32
CA PRO A 3 -11.56 12.77 -20.41
C PRO A 3 -10.80 12.11 -19.26
N GLU A 4 -9.72 12.74 -18.79
CA GLU A 4 -9.00 12.27 -17.62
C GLU A 4 -9.85 12.44 -16.35
N ILE A 5 -9.99 11.36 -15.58
CA ILE A 5 -10.82 11.33 -14.38
C ILE A 5 -9.92 11.37 -13.13
N TYR A 6 -10.24 12.26 -12.20
CA TYR A 6 -9.50 12.47 -10.95
C TYR A 6 -10.36 12.16 -9.73
N SER A 7 -9.69 11.79 -8.63
CA SER A 7 -10.32 11.72 -7.32
C SER A 7 -10.83 13.09 -6.89
N ARG A 8 -11.93 13.10 -6.12
CA ARG A 8 -12.45 14.28 -5.44
C ARG A 8 -11.58 14.72 -4.25
N LYS A 9 -10.60 13.89 -3.85
CA LYS A 9 -9.61 14.20 -2.81
C LYS A 9 -8.29 14.56 -3.47
N VAL A 10 -7.67 15.63 -2.99
CA VAL A 10 -6.36 16.12 -3.47
C VAL A 10 -5.39 16.25 -2.31
N PHE A 11 -4.10 16.09 -2.59
CA PHE A 11 -3.07 16.42 -1.62
C PHE A 11 -2.69 17.89 -1.71
N VAL A 12 -2.61 18.54 -0.56
CA VAL A 12 -2.12 19.92 -0.44
C VAL A 12 -0.86 19.90 0.44
N GLY A 13 0.28 20.21 -0.17
CA GLY A 13 1.59 20.24 0.48
C GLY A 13 2.18 21.64 0.49
N GLY A 14 3.24 21.84 1.28
CA GLY A 14 3.87 23.16 1.41
C GLY A 14 2.98 24.20 2.11
N LEU A 15 2.00 23.73 2.89
CA LEU A 15 1.18 24.59 3.73
C LEU A 15 2.03 25.25 4.82
N PRO A 16 1.76 26.52 5.17
CA PRO A 16 2.33 27.14 6.36
C PRO A 16 2.06 26.27 7.59
N ILE A 17 3.01 26.22 8.53
CA ILE A 17 2.92 25.35 9.71
C ILE A 17 1.79 25.76 10.66
N ASP A 18 1.41 27.03 10.63
CA ASP A 18 0.38 27.66 11.46
C ASP A 18 -0.97 27.80 10.75
N ILE A 19 -1.10 27.34 9.49
CA ILE A 19 -2.35 27.50 8.74
C ILE A 19 -3.50 26.78 9.44
N GLU A 20 -4.65 27.45 9.50
CA GLU A 20 -5.85 26.89 10.09
C GLU A 20 -6.79 26.31 9.04
N GLU A 21 -7.69 25.44 9.48
CA GLU A 21 -8.67 24.80 8.59
C GLU A 21 -9.59 25.82 7.95
N ASP A 22 -10.08 26.81 8.72
CA ASP A 22 -10.97 27.86 8.22
C ASP A 22 -10.31 28.68 7.11
N GLU A 23 -9.01 29.00 7.24
CA GLU A 23 -8.25 29.72 6.20
C GLU A 23 -8.13 28.91 4.90
N LEU A 24 -7.94 27.58 5.01
CA LEU A 24 -7.95 26.69 3.84
C LEU A 24 -9.34 26.64 3.20
N VAL A 25 -10.40 26.50 4.01
CA VAL A 25 -11.78 26.48 3.52
C VAL A 25 -12.10 27.78 2.81
N GLU A 26 -11.82 28.95 3.41
CA GLU A 26 -12.04 30.26 2.79
C GLU A 26 -11.26 30.40 1.46
N THR A 27 -9.99 29.98 1.45
CA THR A 27 -9.13 30.07 0.27
C THR A 27 -9.69 29.25 -0.90
N PHE A 28 -10.11 28.02 -0.62
CA PHE A 28 -10.53 27.05 -1.64
C PHE A 28 -12.05 27.02 -1.90
N ALA A 29 -12.88 27.67 -1.07
CA ALA A 29 -14.34 27.72 -1.22
C ALA A 29 -14.79 28.28 -2.58
N ARG A 30 -13.94 29.10 -3.23
CA ARG A 30 -14.17 29.59 -4.60
C ARG A 30 -14.33 28.46 -5.64
N PHE A 31 -13.82 27.27 -5.35
CA PHE A 31 -13.91 26.08 -6.21
C PHE A 31 -15.08 25.16 -5.82
N GLY A 32 -15.86 25.53 -4.80
CA GLY A 32 -17.00 24.79 -4.28
C GLY A 32 -16.82 24.35 -2.83
N PRO A 33 -17.84 23.71 -2.25
CA PRO A 33 -17.78 23.17 -0.89
C PRO A 33 -16.67 22.12 -0.75
N LEU A 34 -15.93 22.16 0.37
CA LEU A 34 -14.82 21.24 0.65
C LEU A 34 -14.77 20.86 2.13
N VAL A 35 -14.07 19.77 2.41
CA VAL A 35 -13.77 19.28 3.76
C VAL A 35 -12.26 19.08 3.86
N VAL A 36 -11.65 19.55 4.95
CA VAL A 36 -10.21 19.38 5.20
C VAL A 36 -10.00 18.13 6.06
N ASP A 37 -9.03 17.31 5.68
CA ASP A 37 -8.66 16.09 6.41
C ASP A 37 -7.18 16.10 6.76
N TRP A 38 -6.88 16.44 8.01
CA TRP A 38 -5.51 16.51 8.51
C TRP A 38 -4.90 15.12 8.75
N PRO A 39 -3.61 14.93 8.44
CA PRO A 39 -2.95 13.65 8.68
C PRO A 39 -2.84 13.28 10.16
N ASN A 40 -2.62 14.21 11.09
CA ASN A 40 -2.44 13.90 12.51
C ASN A 40 -3.45 14.70 13.34
N LYS A 41 -4.65 14.14 13.57
CA LYS A 41 -5.68 14.81 14.40
C LYS A 41 -5.36 14.83 15.91
N ASN A 42 -4.33 14.09 16.35
CA ASN A 42 -4.07 13.82 17.78
C ASN A 42 -2.74 14.39 18.35
N GLU A 43 -1.96 15.15 17.58
CA GLU A 43 -0.76 15.81 18.12
C GLU A 43 -1.08 17.26 18.48
N THR A 44 -1.00 17.57 19.78
CA THR A 44 -1.20 18.91 20.33
C THR A 44 -0.24 19.92 19.69
N LYS A 45 -0.79 21.00 19.14
CA LYS A 45 -0.03 22.12 18.54
C LYS A 45 0.98 22.67 19.56
N SER A 46 2.26 22.35 19.40
CA SER A 46 3.34 23.03 20.12
C SER A 46 3.48 24.45 19.60
N TYR A 47 3.55 25.42 20.51
CA TYR A 47 3.70 26.87 20.28
C TYR A 47 4.63 27.23 19.11
N PHE A 48 4.14 28.06 18.18
CA PHE A 48 4.94 28.63 17.08
C PHE A 48 5.04 30.16 17.19
N PRO A 49 6.23 30.75 16.93
CA PRO A 49 6.46 32.18 16.98
C PRO A 49 5.70 32.95 15.88
N PRO A 50 5.58 34.30 15.98
CA PRO A 50 4.67 35.11 15.17
C PRO A 50 4.99 35.15 13.67
N LYS A 51 3.93 35.41 12.90
CA LYS A 51 3.81 35.47 11.45
C LYS A 51 4.83 36.42 10.77
N GLU A 52 5.90 35.87 10.22
CA GLU A 52 6.51 36.46 9.02
C GLU A 52 5.78 35.88 7.81
N THR A 53 5.09 36.74 7.05
CA THR A 53 4.32 36.37 5.85
C THR A 53 5.25 36.02 4.69
N VAL A 54 5.91 34.87 4.78
CA VAL A 54 6.56 34.25 3.64
C VAL A 54 5.46 33.68 2.76
N ILE A 55 5.31 34.20 1.54
CA ILE A 55 4.42 33.59 0.54
C ILE A 55 4.97 32.21 0.21
N GLN A 56 4.44 31.19 0.88
CA GLN A 56 4.84 29.82 0.67
C GLN A 56 4.09 29.25 -0.53
N LYS A 57 4.83 28.71 -1.51
CA LYS A 57 4.22 28.07 -2.67
C LYS A 57 3.54 26.78 -2.23
N VAL A 58 2.22 26.83 -2.12
CA VAL A 58 1.38 25.65 -1.86
C VAL A 58 1.40 24.74 -3.09
N GLN A 59 1.60 23.45 -2.89
CA GLN A 59 1.56 22.43 -3.93
C GLN A 59 0.25 21.65 -3.86
N ILE A 60 -0.52 21.65 -4.95
CA ILE A 60 -1.71 20.82 -5.09
C ILE A 60 -1.36 19.64 -5.99
N ARG A 61 -1.59 18.41 -5.52
CA ARG A 61 -1.39 17.18 -6.30
C ARG A 61 -2.71 16.40 -6.36
N PRO A 62 -3.43 16.44 -7.50
CA PRO A 62 -4.59 15.60 -7.69
C PRO A 62 -4.19 14.13 -7.88
N TRP A 63 -5.07 13.20 -7.50
CA TRP A 63 -4.90 11.78 -7.78
C TRP A 63 -5.68 11.39 -9.03
N ARG A 64 -4.97 10.93 -10.05
CA ARG A 64 -5.59 10.45 -11.30
C ARG A 64 -6.06 9.02 -11.08
N LEU A 65 -7.33 8.74 -11.36
CA LEU A 65 -7.89 7.41 -11.09
C LEU A 65 -7.21 6.30 -11.91
N ALA A 66 -6.77 6.63 -13.12
CA ALA A 66 -6.02 5.71 -13.98
C ALA A 66 -4.63 5.34 -13.46
N ASP A 67 -4.12 6.00 -12.41
CA ASP A 67 -2.83 5.69 -11.81
C ASP A 67 -2.96 4.68 -10.65
N ALA A 68 -4.18 4.28 -10.30
CA ALA A 68 -4.47 3.33 -9.22
C ALA A 68 -4.20 1.88 -9.61
N ASP A 69 -4.38 1.51 -10.88
CA ASP A 69 -4.19 0.15 -11.38
C ASP A 69 -3.38 0.17 -12.67
N TYR A 70 -2.54 -0.83 -12.87
CA TYR A 70 -1.74 -0.99 -14.08
C TYR A 70 -1.65 -2.47 -14.46
N LEU A 71 -2.01 -2.77 -15.71
CA LEU A 71 -1.84 -4.08 -16.33
C LEU A 71 -0.67 -4.01 -17.31
N VAL A 72 0.28 -4.95 -17.22
CA VAL A 72 1.39 -5.05 -18.18
C VAL A 72 0.87 -5.51 -19.55
N ASP A 73 -0.01 -6.51 -19.54
CA ASP A 73 -0.71 -7.01 -20.73
C ASP A 73 -2.12 -7.47 -20.32
N VAL A 74 -3.14 -6.94 -21.00
CA VAL A 74 -4.56 -7.24 -20.76
C VAL A 74 -4.93 -8.69 -21.10
N ASN A 75 -4.11 -9.38 -21.89
CA ASN A 75 -4.36 -10.76 -22.33
C ASN A 75 -3.75 -11.79 -21.38
N VAL A 76 -2.94 -11.38 -20.41
CA VAL A 76 -2.29 -12.29 -19.47
C VAL A 76 -3.22 -12.54 -18.28
N PRO A 77 -3.69 -13.78 -18.06
CA PRO A 77 -4.56 -14.08 -16.94
C PRO A 77 -3.83 -13.90 -15.61
N ILE A 78 -4.47 -13.21 -14.67
CA ILE A 78 -3.93 -12.97 -13.32
C ILE A 78 -4.34 -14.12 -12.41
N ASN A 79 -3.36 -14.80 -11.82
CA ASN A 79 -3.61 -15.75 -10.75
C ASN A 79 -3.57 -15.04 -9.40
N LEU A 80 -4.73 -14.94 -8.74
CA LEU A 80 -4.86 -14.22 -7.47
C LEU A 80 -4.04 -14.83 -6.32
N ARG A 81 -3.64 -16.10 -6.41
CA ARG A 81 -2.74 -16.74 -5.43
C ARG A 81 -1.27 -16.34 -5.60
N ARG A 82 -0.93 -15.62 -6.67
CA ARG A 82 0.42 -15.10 -6.95
C ARG A 82 0.50 -13.59 -6.76
N VAL A 83 -0.40 -13.05 -5.94
CA VAL A 83 -0.42 -11.64 -5.57
C VAL A 83 0.33 -11.46 -4.26
N VAL A 84 1.22 -10.49 -4.24
CA VAL A 84 1.86 -10.01 -3.01
C VAL A 84 1.23 -8.69 -2.59
N PHE A 85 0.93 -8.57 -1.31
CA PHE A 85 0.68 -7.30 -0.65
C PHE A 85 2.02 -6.57 -0.46
N VAL A 86 2.05 -5.27 -0.77
CA VAL A 86 3.21 -4.41 -0.60
C VAL A 86 2.82 -3.29 0.36
N GLY A 87 3.30 -3.35 1.59
CA GLY A 87 3.14 -2.30 2.60
C GLY A 87 4.33 -1.35 2.61
N GLY A 88 4.13 -0.09 3.00
CA GLY A 88 5.22 0.90 3.03
C GLY A 88 5.39 1.67 1.71
N VAL A 89 4.45 1.53 0.79
CA VAL A 89 4.50 2.09 -0.56
C VAL A 89 4.50 3.64 -0.51
N PRO A 90 5.43 4.34 -1.18
CA PRO A 90 5.46 5.80 -1.14
C PRO A 90 4.19 6.41 -1.75
N ARG A 91 3.50 7.34 -1.05
CA ARG A 91 2.25 7.95 -1.55
C ARG A 91 2.30 8.52 -2.98
N PRO A 92 3.40 9.13 -3.45
CA PRO A 92 3.48 9.66 -4.80
C PRO A 92 3.49 8.59 -5.90
N ILE A 93 3.80 7.34 -5.55
CA ILE A 93 4.04 6.29 -6.53
C ILE A 93 2.74 5.87 -7.21
N ARG A 94 2.83 5.68 -8.52
CA ARG A 94 1.73 5.18 -9.35
C ARG A 94 1.84 3.67 -9.51
N ALA A 95 0.73 3.00 -9.83
CA ALA A 95 0.72 1.56 -10.05
C ALA A 95 1.74 1.11 -11.12
N VAL A 96 1.87 1.87 -12.22
CA VAL A 96 2.86 1.61 -13.28
C VAL A 96 4.30 1.67 -12.78
N GLU A 97 4.61 2.61 -11.89
CA GLU A 97 5.96 2.75 -11.33
C GLU A 97 6.28 1.61 -10.38
N LEU A 98 5.30 1.23 -9.53
CA LEU A 98 5.42 0.06 -8.65
C LEU A 98 5.64 -1.22 -9.47
N ALA A 99 4.86 -1.42 -10.55
CA ALA A 99 5.00 -2.56 -11.44
C ALA A 99 6.42 -2.64 -12.03
N HIS A 100 6.94 -1.54 -12.59
CA HIS A 100 8.28 -1.52 -13.19
C HIS A 100 9.41 -1.69 -12.17
N ILE A 101 9.27 -1.15 -10.95
CA ILE A 101 10.26 -1.41 -9.90
C ILE A 101 10.26 -2.88 -9.52
N MET A 102 9.09 -3.47 -9.29
CA MET A 102 8.95 -4.86 -8.88
C MET A 102 9.35 -5.84 -9.98
N ASP A 103 9.12 -5.50 -11.24
CA ASP A 103 9.56 -6.27 -12.40
C ASP A 103 11.09 -6.24 -12.52
N ARG A 104 11.75 -5.12 -12.23
CA ARG A 104 13.22 -5.06 -12.18
C ARG A 104 13.82 -5.88 -11.04
N LEU A 105 13.13 -5.96 -9.89
CA LEU A 105 13.61 -6.70 -8.72
C LEU A 105 13.38 -8.22 -8.84
N TYR A 106 12.19 -8.62 -9.30
CA TYR A 106 11.75 -10.03 -9.25
C TYR A 106 11.36 -10.62 -10.61
N GLY A 107 11.13 -9.77 -11.61
CA GLY A 107 10.66 -10.13 -12.95
C GLY A 107 9.20 -10.58 -12.99
N SER A 108 8.65 -10.66 -14.21
CA SER A 108 7.37 -11.32 -14.49
C SER A 108 6.17 -10.74 -13.75
N VAL A 109 6.13 -9.42 -13.59
CA VAL A 109 4.94 -8.73 -13.07
C VAL A 109 3.83 -8.78 -14.12
N ALA A 110 2.63 -9.16 -13.70
CA ALA A 110 1.42 -9.15 -14.52
C ALA A 110 0.68 -7.81 -14.37
N CYS A 111 0.56 -7.34 -13.13
CA CYS A 111 -0.09 -6.10 -12.79
C CYS A 111 0.36 -5.56 -11.44
N ALA A 112 0.06 -4.30 -11.20
CA ALA A 112 0.14 -3.69 -9.88
C ALA A 112 -1.08 -2.81 -9.62
N GLY A 113 -1.40 -2.62 -8.35
CA GLY A 113 -2.46 -1.73 -7.88
C GLY A 113 -2.04 -0.98 -6.62
N ILE A 114 -2.53 0.24 -6.44
CA ILE A 114 -2.37 1.04 -5.23
C ILE A 114 -3.66 0.93 -4.42
N ASP A 115 -3.54 0.59 -3.14
CA ASP A 115 -4.70 0.43 -2.28
C ASP A 115 -5.31 1.81 -1.99
N THR A 116 -6.51 2.01 -2.52
CA THR A 116 -7.28 3.24 -2.36
C THR A 116 -8.45 3.07 -1.40
N ASP A 117 -8.89 4.17 -0.82
CA ASP A 117 -10.15 4.24 -0.09
C ASP A 117 -11.36 4.05 -1.02
N VAL A 118 -12.42 3.43 -0.51
CA VAL A 118 -13.63 3.09 -1.29
C VAL A 118 -14.40 4.36 -1.68
N GLU A 119 -14.50 5.33 -0.78
CA GLU A 119 -15.32 6.54 -0.94
C GLU A 119 -14.68 7.56 -1.90
N TYR A 120 -13.37 7.78 -1.74
CA TYR A 120 -12.64 8.80 -2.48
C TYR A 120 -11.77 8.23 -3.60
N LYS A 121 -11.55 6.90 -3.65
CA LYS A 121 -10.61 6.26 -4.59
C LYS A 121 -9.23 6.92 -4.54
N TYR A 122 -8.83 7.30 -3.33
CA TYR A 122 -7.59 8.00 -3.04
C TYR A 122 -6.65 7.07 -2.24
N PRO A 123 -5.33 7.05 -2.48
CA PRO A 123 -4.40 6.16 -1.79
C PRO A 123 -4.53 6.24 -0.26
N LYS A 124 -4.78 5.10 0.39
CA LYS A 124 -4.87 5.04 1.86
C LYS A 124 -3.48 5.32 2.45
N GLY A 125 -3.41 6.08 3.53
CA GLY A 125 -2.26 5.99 4.44
C GLY A 125 -2.42 4.74 5.29
N ALA A 126 -1.36 3.96 5.48
CA ALA A 126 -1.37 2.86 6.44
C ALA A 126 -1.76 3.41 7.83
N PRO A 127 -2.67 2.75 8.56
CA PRO A 127 -2.94 3.08 9.95
C PRO A 127 -1.66 2.91 10.78
N SER A 128 -1.43 3.83 11.71
CA SER A 128 -0.23 3.88 12.57
C SER A 128 -0.06 2.64 13.46
N ASP A 129 -1.11 1.83 13.62
CA ASP A 129 -1.18 0.77 14.63
C ASP A 129 -0.51 -0.55 14.21
N HIS A 130 -0.05 -0.67 12.95
CA HIS A 130 0.60 -1.89 12.44
C HIS A 130 2.13 -1.76 12.26
N LEU A 131 2.73 -0.62 12.58
CA LEU A 131 4.19 -0.54 12.70
C LEU A 131 4.59 -0.75 14.16
N ASN A 132 5.24 -1.88 14.44
CA ASN A 132 6.04 -2.03 15.65
C ASN A 132 7.07 -0.90 15.69
N MET A 133 6.77 0.09 16.51
CA MET A 133 7.55 1.29 16.75
C MET A 133 8.72 0.93 17.67
N GLU A 134 9.77 0.35 17.10
CA GLU A 134 11.10 0.37 17.71
C GLU A 134 12.09 1.15 16.84
N ILE A 135 12.37 2.38 17.32
CA ILE A 135 13.66 3.06 17.27
C ILE A 135 14.23 3.33 15.87
N THR A 136 13.80 4.44 15.26
CA THR A 136 14.69 5.59 15.01
C THR A 136 13.87 6.80 14.56
N ARG A 137 14.27 7.99 15.00
CA ARG A 137 13.75 9.31 14.62
C ARG A 137 13.85 9.56 13.10
N LYS A 138 13.02 8.91 12.29
CA LYS A 138 12.78 9.25 10.89
C LYS A 138 11.29 9.50 10.77
N LYS A 139 10.91 10.74 10.43
CA LYS A 139 9.53 11.14 10.10
C LYS A 139 8.85 9.98 9.37
N THR A 140 7.86 9.36 10.01
CA THR A 140 7.01 8.34 9.39
C THR A 140 6.20 9.06 8.32
N LYS A 141 6.80 9.26 7.14
CA LYS A 141 6.07 9.63 5.94
C LYS A 141 4.96 8.59 5.84
N LYS A 142 3.70 9.00 6.03
CA LYS A 142 2.55 8.10 5.94
C LYS A 142 2.68 7.29 4.66
N ALA A 143 3.02 6.02 4.79
CA ALA A 143 3.20 5.13 3.66
C ALA A 143 1.84 4.59 3.26
N GLY A 144 1.63 4.36 1.97
CA GLY A 144 0.48 3.63 1.46
C GLY A 144 0.73 2.13 1.40
N ALA A 145 -0.22 1.44 0.78
CA ALA A 145 -0.11 0.03 0.46
C ALA A 145 -0.46 -0.18 -1.02
N GLY A 146 -0.07 -1.32 -1.56
CA GLY A 146 -0.40 -1.73 -2.90
C GLY A 146 -0.29 -3.24 -3.05
N ARG A 147 -0.47 -3.71 -4.28
CA ARG A 147 -0.51 -5.11 -4.64
C ARG A 147 0.24 -5.32 -5.93
N VAL A 148 0.89 -6.46 -6.06
CA VAL A 148 1.61 -6.83 -7.27
C VAL A 148 1.32 -8.29 -7.57
N ALA A 149 0.83 -8.57 -8.77
CA ALA A 149 0.61 -9.94 -9.23
C ALA A 149 1.76 -10.38 -10.12
N PHE A 150 2.21 -11.63 -9.94
CA PHE A 150 3.23 -12.23 -10.80
C PHE A 150 2.63 -13.28 -11.74
N THR A 151 3.14 -13.34 -12.97
CA THR A 151 2.72 -14.34 -13.95
C THR A 151 3.22 -15.74 -13.60
N ASN A 152 4.33 -15.85 -12.86
CA ASN A 152 4.93 -17.14 -12.48
C ASN A 152 5.15 -17.25 -10.96
N TYR A 153 5.25 -18.50 -10.49
CA TYR A 153 5.42 -18.80 -9.07
C TYR A 153 6.81 -18.44 -8.52
N ASN A 154 7.86 -18.50 -9.35
CA ASN A 154 9.23 -18.21 -8.92
C ASN A 154 9.41 -16.74 -8.49
N SER A 155 8.93 -15.79 -9.31
CA SER A 155 8.98 -14.36 -8.98
C SER A 155 8.15 -14.03 -7.74
N TYR A 156 6.97 -14.63 -7.61
CA TYR A 156 6.15 -14.54 -6.40
C TYR A 156 6.91 -15.03 -5.16
N MET A 157 7.51 -16.23 -5.21
CA MET A 157 8.24 -16.81 -4.09
C MET A 157 9.48 -15.99 -3.72
N LYS A 158 10.21 -15.45 -4.70
CA LYS A 158 11.34 -14.55 -4.44
C LYS A 158 10.91 -13.34 -3.61
N ALA A 159 9.83 -12.67 -4.04
CA ALA A 159 9.30 -11.49 -3.34
C ALA A 159 8.84 -11.82 -1.91
N ILE A 160 8.10 -12.91 -1.72
CA ILE A 160 7.63 -13.34 -0.38
C ILE A 160 8.79 -13.75 0.54
N THR A 161 9.78 -14.47 0.00
CA THR A 161 10.95 -14.93 0.78
C THR A 161 11.82 -13.75 1.22
N GLU A 162 12.03 -12.77 0.35
CA GLU A 162 12.84 -11.59 0.68
C GLU A 162 12.16 -10.72 1.74
N ARG A 163 10.82 -10.69 1.77
CA ARG A 163 9.96 -9.99 2.75
C ARG A 163 10.13 -8.48 2.82
N TYR A 164 11.32 -7.91 2.61
CA TYR A 164 11.56 -6.48 2.61
C TYR A 164 12.40 -6.07 1.41
N ALA A 165 11.96 -5.04 0.70
CA ALA A 165 12.68 -4.51 -0.45
C ALA A 165 12.90 -3.01 -0.32
N GLN A 166 13.93 -2.50 -0.97
CA GLN A 166 14.18 -1.06 -1.05
C GLN A 166 13.70 -0.52 -2.40
N LEU A 167 12.70 0.37 -2.37
CA LEU A 167 12.26 1.06 -3.57
C LEU A 167 13.11 2.32 -3.76
N SER A 168 13.97 2.32 -4.78
CA SER A 168 14.70 3.52 -5.21
C SER A 168 13.86 4.33 -6.21
N HIS A 169 13.23 5.40 -5.74
CA HIS A 169 12.43 6.34 -6.56
C HIS A 169 13.31 7.37 -7.32
N GLY A 170 14.53 6.99 -7.72
CA GLY A 170 15.62 7.92 -8.02
C GLY A 170 15.61 8.63 -9.39
N GLU A 171 14.67 8.34 -10.29
CA GLU A 171 14.81 8.74 -11.71
C GLU A 171 13.62 9.50 -12.34
N VAL A 172 12.41 9.48 -11.76
CA VAL A 172 11.22 10.02 -12.44
C VAL A 172 10.94 11.50 -12.11
N GLU A 173 11.29 12.00 -10.92
CA GLU A 173 10.98 13.38 -10.50
C GLU A 173 12.05 14.43 -10.86
N LYS A 174 13.20 14.04 -11.44
CA LYS A 174 14.30 14.99 -11.76
C LYS A 174 14.01 15.96 -12.91
N ARG A 175 12.89 15.83 -13.64
CA ARG A 175 12.64 16.68 -14.83
C ARG A 175 11.98 18.03 -14.53
N ASN A 176 11.30 18.23 -13.38
CA ASN A 176 10.44 19.41 -13.23
C ASN A 176 10.64 20.27 -11.96
N THR A 177 11.58 19.97 -11.06
CA THR A 177 11.83 20.84 -9.89
C THR A 177 13.30 20.86 -9.51
N ALA A 178 13.93 22.02 -9.70
CA ALA A 178 15.29 22.34 -9.25
C ALA A 178 15.35 22.60 -7.74
N ASP A 179 14.75 21.72 -6.92
CA ASP A 179 15.00 21.71 -5.47
C ASP A 179 15.97 20.57 -5.16
N LEU A 180 17.24 20.93 -5.18
CA LEU A 180 18.32 20.16 -4.57
C LEU A 180 18.00 19.98 -3.08
N THR A 181 18.17 18.75 -2.61
CA THR A 181 18.03 18.29 -1.21
C THR A 181 16.61 17.89 -0.76
N ASN A 182 16.14 16.72 -1.20
CA ASN A 182 15.36 15.86 -0.30
C ASN A 182 15.42 14.38 -0.72
N LEU A 183 16.50 13.73 -0.29
CA LEU A 183 16.61 12.30 0.00
C LEU A 183 16.26 11.36 -1.18
N ASN A 184 17.30 10.84 -1.83
CA ASN A 184 17.32 9.46 -2.34
C ASN A 184 17.17 8.48 -1.16
N GLN A 185 16.09 8.59 -0.38
CA GLN A 185 15.77 7.63 0.65
C GLN A 185 15.16 6.46 -0.08
N ALA A 186 15.93 5.39 -0.23
CA ALA A 186 15.36 4.07 -0.41
C ALA A 186 14.29 3.88 0.66
N LEU A 187 13.03 3.80 0.24
CA LEU A 187 11.91 3.52 1.14
C LEU A 187 11.78 2.01 1.19
N GLN A 188 11.92 1.48 2.40
CA GLN A 188 11.76 0.05 2.63
C GLN A 188 10.27 -0.28 2.57
N VAL A 189 9.92 -1.28 1.77
CA VAL A 189 8.58 -1.86 1.70
C VAL A 189 8.59 -3.26 2.29
N GLU A 190 7.49 -3.68 2.90
CA GLU A 190 7.27 -5.05 3.37
C GLU A 190 6.37 -5.77 2.37
N MET A 191 6.75 -6.98 1.99
CA MET A 191 6.01 -7.88 1.12
C MET A 191 5.40 -9.00 1.96
N LYS A 192 4.11 -9.25 1.75
CA LYS A 192 3.36 -10.34 2.38
C LYS A 192 2.52 -11.07 1.35
N PRO A 193 2.20 -12.36 1.54
CA PRO A 193 1.21 -13.02 0.72
C PRO A 193 -0.11 -12.27 0.79
N TYR A 194 -0.77 -12.09 -0.35
CA TYR A 194 -2.09 -11.48 -0.37
C TYR A 194 -3.13 -12.53 0.06
N VAL A 195 -3.87 -12.24 1.14
CA VAL A 195 -4.90 -13.13 1.67
C VAL A 195 -6.24 -12.86 0.98
N LEU A 196 -6.82 -13.93 0.43
CA LEU A 196 -8.09 -13.95 -0.30
C LEU A 196 -9.24 -14.35 0.63
N ASP A 197 -10.43 -13.87 0.34
CA ASP A 197 -11.66 -14.30 1.02
C ASP A 197 -12.20 -15.60 0.41
N ASP A 198 -13.14 -16.23 1.11
CA ASP A 198 -13.95 -17.35 0.61
C ASP A 198 -13.12 -18.51 0.03
N GLN A 199 -11.95 -18.76 0.61
CA GLN A 199 -11.07 -19.84 0.16
C GLN A 199 -11.52 -21.19 0.71
N ILE A 200 -11.11 -22.24 0.00
CA ILE A 200 -11.32 -23.63 0.39
C ILE A 200 -10.00 -24.22 0.90
N CYS A 201 -10.11 -25.09 1.90
CA CYS A 201 -9.01 -25.78 2.52
C CYS A 201 -8.29 -26.67 1.49
N GLU A 202 -7.01 -26.42 1.31
CA GLU A 202 -6.21 -27.10 0.30
C GLU A 202 -5.80 -28.52 0.72
N GLU A 203 -5.88 -28.83 2.02
CA GLU A 203 -5.74 -30.21 2.52
C GLU A 203 -6.98 -31.06 2.20
N CYS A 204 -8.17 -30.44 2.23
CA CYS A 204 -9.45 -31.13 2.04
C CYS A 204 -9.92 -31.13 0.59
N ILE A 205 -9.21 -30.48 -0.33
CA ILE A 205 -9.69 -30.25 -1.69
C ILE A 205 -9.92 -31.54 -2.48
N ARG A 206 -9.30 -32.65 -2.04
CA ARG A 206 -9.49 -33.99 -2.62
C ARG A 206 -10.68 -34.75 -2.03
N GLU A 207 -11.37 -34.20 -1.03
CA GLU A 207 -12.58 -34.79 -0.46
C GLU A 207 -13.75 -34.67 -1.46
N PRO A 208 -14.67 -35.65 -1.51
CA PRO A 208 -15.79 -35.67 -2.46
C PRO A 208 -16.71 -34.44 -2.41
N ASN A 209 -16.72 -33.73 -1.28
CA ASN A 209 -17.62 -32.61 -1.02
C ASN A 209 -17.07 -31.25 -1.51
N GLY A 210 -15.95 -31.24 -2.25
CA GLY A 210 -15.38 -30.00 -2.80
C GLY A 210 -14.54 -29.18 -1.81
N GLY A 211 -14.10 -29.81 -0.71
CA GLY A 211 -13.31 -29.18 0.36
C GLY A 211 -14.12 -28.29 1.31
N ARG A 212 -13.55 -28.01 2.50
CA ARG A 212 -14.19 -27.18 3.54
C ARG A 212 -13.76 -25.71 3.41
N HIS A 213 -14.61 -24.77 3.82
CA HIS A 213 -14.23 -23.37 3.95
C HIS A 213 -12.96 -23.21 4.80
N ALA A 214 -12.04 -22.35 4.37
CA ALA A 214 -10.75 -22.13 5.00
C ALA A 214 -10.61 -20.68 5.51
N PRO A 215 -10.92 -20.42 6.79
CA PRO A 215 -10.76 -19.10 7.39
C PRO A 215 -9.29 -18.77 7.70
N PHE A 216 -8.38 -19.74 7.65
CA PHE A 216 -6.99 -19.57 8.06
C PHE A 216 -6.03 -19.69 6.88
N PHE A 217 -5.20 -18.67 6.69
CA PHE A 217 -4.05 -18.74 5.81
C PHE A 217 -2.76 -18.84 6.64
N CYS A 218 -1.92 -19.85 6.39
CA CYS A 218 -0.60 -19.91 7.01
C CYS A 218 0.43 -19.16 6.14
N PRO A 219 1.01 -18.03 6.59
CA PRO A 219 1.98 -17.28 5.80
C PRO A 219 3.40 -17.86 5.88
N HIS A 220 3.63 -18.90 6.68
CA HIS A 220 4.95 -19.52 6.81
C HIS A 220 5.33 -20.21 5.51
N LEU A 221 6.59 -20.06 5.06
CA LEU A 221 7.05 -20.54 3.75
C LEU A 221 6.90 -22.06 3.56
N GLU A 222 6.94 -22.83 4.65
CA GLU A 222 6.74 -24.28 4.64
C GLU A 222 5.28 -24.70 4.40
N CYS A 223 4.33 -23.79 4.63
CA CYS A 223 2.90 -24.06 4.45
C CYS A 223 2.35 -23.24 3.27
N LEU A 224 2.37 -21.91 3.39
CA LEU A 224 1.88 -20.94 2.39
C LEU A 224 0.53 -21.32 1.76
N GLN A 225 -0.43 -21.69 2.61
CA GLN A 225 -1.63 -22.44 2.22
C GLN A 225 -2.85 -22.10 3.09
N TYR A 226 -4.04 -22.30 2.52
CA TYR A 226 -5.31 -22.18 3.23
C TYR A 226 -5.75 -23.47 3.94
N TYR A 227 -6.23 -23.31 5.17
CA TYR A 227 -6.67 -24.40 6.04
C TYR A 227 -8.06 -24.12 6.64
N CYS A 228 -8.92 -25.15 6.68
CA CYS A 228 -10.10 -25.15 7.54
C CYS A 228 -9.67 -25.31 9.02
N GLU A 229 -10.58 -25.05 9.95
CA GLU A 229 -10.28 -25.16 11.39
C GLU A 229 -9.71 -26.53 11.79
N SER A 230 -10.33 -27.63 11.31
CA SER A 230 -9.90 -28.99 11.64
C SER A 230 -8.47 -29.29 11.16
N CYS A 231 -8.14 -28.90 9.92
CA CYS A 231 -6.83 -29.13 9.34
C CYS A 231 -5.77 -28.21 9.96
N TRP A 232 -6.14 -26.98 10.30
CA TRP A 232 -5.25 -26.08 11.03
C TRP A 232 -4.83 -26.72 12.35
N THR A 233 -5.79 -27.10 13.20
CA THR A 233 -5.52 -27.71 14.51
C THR A 233 -4.71 -29.00 14.39
N SER A 234 -5.03 -29.86 13.41
CA SER A 234 -4.30 -31.12 13.20
C SER A 234 -2.85 -30.91 12.75
N MET A 235 -2.59 -29.94 11.87
CA MET A 235 -1.27 -29.75 11.26
C MET A 235 -0.38 -28.80 12.08
N HIS A 236 -0.97 -27.76 12.65
CA HIS A 236 -0.30 -26.72 13.44
C HIS A 236 -0.38 -26.96 14.95
N GLY A 237 -1.00 -28.07 15.39
CA GLY A 237 -0.85 -28.57 16.76
C GLY A 237 0.41 -29.40 16.99
N SER A 238 1.22 -29.63 15.93
CA SER A 238 2.48 -30.37 16.03
C SER A 238 3.63 -29.48 16.53
N PRO A 239 4.61 -30.01 17.27
CA PRO A 239 5.75 -29.22 17.78
C PRO A 239 6.57 -28.51 16.69
N LEU A 240 6.54 -29.03 15.46
CA LEU A 240 7.25 -28.42 14.32
C LEU A 240 6.55 -27.19 13.76
N ARG A 241 5.26 -26.99 14.05
CA ARG A 241 4.42 -25.96 13.42
C ARG A 241 3.58 -25.14 14.41
N GLU A 242 3.70 -25.40 15.70
CA GLU A 242 2.96 -24.71 16.77
C GLU A 242 3.25 -23.20 16.82
N HIS A 243 4.42 -22.77 16.33
CA HIS A 243 4.80 -21.36 16.27
C HIS A 243 4.23 -20.64 15.03
N HIS A 244 3.60 -21.34 14.10
CA HIS A 244 2.94 -20.71 12.96
C HIS A 244 1.67 -20.00 13.43
N LYS A 245 1.49 -18.76 12.98
CA LYS A 245 0.29 -17.97 13.29
C LYS A 245 -0.57 -17.81 12.03
N PRO A 246 -1.88 -18.08 12.10
CA PRO A 246 -2.75 -17.90 10.95
C PRO A 246 -2.95 -16.41 10.69
N LEU A 247 -3.01 -16.04 9.42
CA LEU A 247 -3.62 -14.79 9.01
C LEU A 247 -5.10 -15.05 8.76
N VAL A 248 -5.94 -14.23 9.40
CA VAL A 248 -7.37 -14.16 9.17
C VAL A 248 -7.62 -12.79 8.54
N LYS A 249 -8.39 -12.74 7.46
CA LYS A 249 -8.80 -11.47 6.89
C LYS A 249 -9.92 -10.91 7.77
N GLU A 250 -9.70 -9.72 8.34
CA GLU A 250 -10.74 -9.01 9.11
C GLU A 250 -11.92 -8.71 8.17
N ALA A 251 -13.12 -9.10 8.59
CA ALA A 251 -14.37 -8.97 7.85
C ALA A 251 -14.89 -7.53 7.84
#